data_AF-A0A9P6BIH6-F1
#
_entry.id   AF-A0A9P6BIH6-F1
#
_cell.length_a   1.000
_cell.length_b   1.000
_cell.length_c   1.000
_cell.angle_alpha   90.00
_cell.angle_beta   90.00
_cell.angle_gamma   90.00
#
_symmetry.space_group_name_H-M   'P 1'
#
loop_
_entity.id
_entity.type
_entity.pdbx_description
1 polymer ?
#
loop_
_entity_poly.entity_id
_entity_poly.type
_entity_poly.pdbx_seq_one_letter_code
_entity_poly.pdbx_strand_id
1 'polypeptide(L)'
;MNDVAQKIQEIVGASVSVPIPKAQKRRILRLSQQAKQVWNSSRIIDSATKDSLITGLKKLGWEVCCCRGEADVCIGRKADKHPGQVVAASTDSDMLFHRLKTLLRKDAKSHVFTEYEIENVIQKLEINEVQWIVAGLVTNNDYSGHVKGQSFAKNLAVVRRGDAMDEESVLEQYCAEMGVSSMRYRPAMDIFIDRFETTEEESNSNEAVDMTMKKLVESVSMFFQR
;
A
#
# COMPACT_ATOMS: atom_id res chain seq x y z
N MET A 1 -12.20 -9.93 7.03
CA MET A 1 -12.68 -8.67 6.43
C MET A 1 -14.00 -8.83 5.69
N ASN A 2 -15.08 -8.81 6.47
CA ASN A 2 -16.29 -8.13 6.02
C ASN A 2 -16.04 -6.61 5.97
N ASP A 3 -15.00 -6.05 6.59
CA ASP A 3 -14.90 -4.63 6.95
C ASP A 3 -14.95 -3.56 5.83
N VAL A 4 -14.37 -3.71 4.64
CA VAL A 4 -14.57 -2.68 3.57
C VAL A 4 -15.94 -2.83 2.91
N ALA A 5 -16.38 -4.06 2.67
CA ALA A 5 -17.74 -4.32 2.16
C ALA A 5 -18.82 -4.01 3.21
N GLN A 6 -18.48 -4.11 4.50
CA GLN A 6 -19.31 -3.87 5.67
C GLN A 6 -19.33 -2.38 6.01
N LYS A 7 -18.21 -1.65 5.90
CA LYS A 7 -18.20 -0.18 5.95
C LYS A 7 -18.89 0.43 4.74
N ILE A 8 -18.75 -0.15 3.55
CA ILE A 8 -19.58 0.20 2.40
C ILE A 8 -21.05 -0.14 2.69
N GLN A 9 -21.38 -1.27 3.32
CA GLN A 9 -22.74 -1.60 3.77
C GLN A 9 -23.25 -0.76 4.94
N GLU A 10 -22.39 -0.17 5.76
CA GLU A 10 -22.71 0.70 6.91
C GLU A 10 -22.83 2.16 6.46
N ILE A 11 -22.10 2.61 5.44
CA ILE A 11 -22.34 3.90 4.76
C ILE A 11 -23.63 3.84 3.95
N VAL A 12 -23.86 2.71 3.27
CA VAL A 12 -25.13 2.33 2.64
C VAL A 12 -26.20 2.05 3.70
N GLY A 13 -25.83 1.71 4.93
CA GLY A 13 -26.67 1.37 6.09
C GLY A 13 -27.09 2.59 6.92
N ALA A 14 -26.24 3.60 7.02
CA ALA A 14 -26.50 4.87 7.69
C ALA A 14 -27.39 5.78 6.84
N SER A 15 -27.53 5.47 5.55
CA SER A 15 -28.59 6.00 4.68
C SER A 15 -29.92 5.21 4.82
N VAL A 16 -29.97 4.20 5.70
CA VAL A 16 -31.17 3.39 6.02
C VAL A 16 -31.90 3.98 7.23
N SER A 17 -32.53 5.13 7.01
CA SER A 17 -33.96 5.22 7.38
C SER A 17 -34.86 4.79 6.22
N VAL A 18 -34.27 4.42 5.06
CA VAL A 18 -34.99 3.97 3.86
C VAL A 18 -34.44 2.62 3.38
N PRO A 19 -35.28 1.58 3.22
CA PRO A 19 -34.86 0.28 2.68
C PRO A 19 -34.30 0.46 1.27
N ILE A 20 -33.04 0.08 1.07
CA ILE A 20 -32.42 0.16 -0.25
C ILE A 20 -33.02 -0.90 -1.18
N PRO A 21 -33.67 -0.50 -2.29
CA PRO A 21 -34.32 -1.43 -3.19
C PRO A 21 -33.34 -2.47 -3.73
N LYS A 22 -33.79 -3.74 -3.90
CA LYS A 22 -32.98 -4.85 -4.45
C LYS A 22 -32.28 -4.48 -5.78
N ALA A 23 -32.87 -3.59 -6.57
CA ALA A 23 -32.28 -3.05 -7.80
C ALA A 23 -30.98 -2.26 -7.55
N GLN A 24 -30.93 -1.43 -6.51
CA GLN A 24 -29.77 -0.62 -6.14
C GLN A 24 -28.64 -1.49 -5.58
N LYS A 25 -28.97 -2.54 -4.81
CA LYS A 25 -28.00 -3.53 -4.33
C LYS A 25 -27.32 -4.31 -5.48
N ARG A 26 -28.09 -4.73 -6.49
CA ARG A 26 -27.55 -5.35 -7.72
C ARG A 26 -26.68 -4.39 -8.52
N ARG A 27 -26.99 -3.09 -8.49
CA ARG A 27 -26.25 -2.03 -9.18
C ARG A 27 -24.89 -1.77 -8.55
N ILE A 28 -24.82 -1.74 -7.22
CA ILE A 28 -23.57 -1.65 -6.45
C ILE A 28 -22.68 -2.89 -6.69
N LEU A 29 -23.28 -4.08 -6.70
CA LEU A 29 -22.55 -5.32 -7.03
C LEU A 29 -21.97 -5.31 -8.45
N ARG A 30 -22.73 -4.81 -9.43
CA ARG A 30 -22.22 -4.61 -10.80
C ARG A 30 -21.09 -3.59 -10.86
N LEU A 31 -21.22 -2.45 -10.17
CA LEU A 31 -20.16 -1.44 -10.08
C LEU A 31 -18.88 -2.01 -9.45
N SER A 32 -19.01 -2.80 -8.39
CA SER A 32 -17.88 -3.49 -7.76
C SER A 32 -17.22 -4.50 -8.69
N GLN A 33 -18.00 -5.28 -9.44
CA GLN A 33 -17.48 -6.22 -10.44
C GLN A 33 -16.79 -5.50 -11.60
N GLN A 34 -17.38 -4.42 -12.10
CA GLN A 34 -16.82 -3.59 -13.16
C GLN A 34 -15.51 -2.92 -12.71
N ALA A 35 -15.49 -2.35 -11.50
CA ALA A 35 -14.29 -1.80 -10.89
C ALA A 35 -13.18 -2.85 -10.76
N LYS A 36 -13.53 -4.07 -10.35
CA LYS A 36 -12.57 -5.19 -10.28
C LYS A 36 -12.03 -5.59 -11.65
N GLN A 37 -12.86 -5.55 -12.68
CA GLN A 37 -12.48 -5.90 -14.04
C GLN A 37 -11.54 -4.84 -14.64
N VAL A 38 -11.83 -3.56 -14.39
CA VAL A 38 -11.02 -2.40 -14.81
C VAL A 38 -9.68 -2.38 -14.08
N TRP A 39 -9.68 -2.60 -12.77
CA TRP A 39 -8.46 -2.68 -11.95
C TRP A 39 -7.48 -3.75 -12.44
N ASN A 40 -8.01 -4.83 -13.03
CA ASN A 40 -7.21 -5.93 -13.55
C ASN A 40 -6.72 -5.70 -14.99
N SER A 41 -7.22 -4.70 -15.71
CA SER A 41 -6.91 -4.44 -17.13
C SER A 41 -6.09 -3.18 -17.40
N SER A 42 -6.09 -2.22 -16.48
CA SER A 42 -5.42 -0.93 -16.70
C SER A 42 -3.94 -1.00 -16.32
N ARG A 43 -3.05 -0.83 -17.31
CA ARG A 43 -1.60 -0.70 -17.08
C ARG A 43 -1.15 0.73 -16.79
N ILE A 44 -1.95 1.73 -17.17
CA ILE A 44 -1.67 3.15 -16.90
C ILE A 44 -3.01 3.86 -16.66
N ILE A 45 -3.13 4.61 -15.56
CA ILE A 45 -4.30 5.43 -15.23
C ILE A 45 -3.96 6.89 -15.53
N ASP A 46 -4.64 7.49 -16.52
CA ASP A 46 -4.42 8.89 -16.87
C ASP A 46 -4.91 9.86 -15.78
N SER A 47 -4.39 11.10 -15.82
CA SER A 47 -4.69 12.13 -14.82
C SER A 47 -6.19 12.47 -14.74
N ALA A 48 -6.87 12.57 -15.89
CA ALA A 48 -8.31 12.89 -15.94
C ALA A 48 -9.18 11.81 -15.26
N THR A 49 -8.76 10.55 -15.38
CA THR A 49 -9.37 9.44 -14.68
C THR A 49 -9.09 9.52 -13.17
N LYS A 50 -7.83 9.74 -12.77
CA LYS A 50 -7.47 9.90 -11.35
C LYS A 50 -8.36 10.98 -10.72
N ASP A 51 -8.50 12.14 -11.37
CA ASP A 51 -9.34 13.27 -10.91
C ASP A 51 -10.82 12.90 -10.77
N SER A 52 -11.34 12.16 -11.75
CA SER A 52 -12.74 11.74 -11.74
C SER A 52 -13.02 10.73 -10.62
N LEU A 53 -12.09 9.80 -10.38
CA LEU A 53 -12.15 8.86 -9.26
C LEU A 53 -12.09 9.59 -7.92
N ILE A 54 -11.13 10.52 -7.75
CA ILE A 54 -11.00 11.35 -6.55
C ILE A 54 -12.30 12.10 -6.28
N THR A 55 -12.88 12.73 -7.30
CA THR A 55 -14.13 13.47 -7.19
C THR A 55 -15.29 12.56 -6.77
N GLY A 56 -15.39 11.36 -7.38
CA GLY A 56 -16.40 10.37 -7.03
C GLY A 56 -16.29 9.88 -5.58
N LEU A 57 -15.07 9.59 -5.12
CA LEU A 57 -14.79 9.17 -3.75
C LEU A 57 -15.11 10.26 -2.73
N LYS A 58 -14.73 11.52 -3.01
CA LYS A 58 -15.07 12.67 -2.17
C LYS A 58 -16.60 12.89 -2.07
N LYS A 59 -17.33 12.74 -3.17
CA LYS A 59 -18.82 12.78 -3.17
C LYS A 59 -19.44 11.67 -2.32
N LEU A 60 -18.75 10.52 -2.20
CA LEU A 60 -19.13 9.41 -1.33
C LEU A 60 -18.75 9.63 0.14
N GLY A 61 -18.18 10.78 0.51
CA GLY A 61 -17.77 11.09 1.88
C GLY A 61 -16.40 10.53 2.27
N TRP A 62 -15.62 10.01 1.33
CA TRP A 62 -14.26 9.55 1.60
C TRP A 62 -13.28 10.71 1.60
N GLU A 63 -12.37 10.71 2.58
CA GLU A 63 -11.16 11.51 2.51
C GLU A 63 -10.20 10.86 1.51
N VAL A 64 -9.82 11.62 0.49
CA VAL A 64 -8.81 11.18 -0.48
C VAL A 64 -7.57 12.06 -0.32
N CYS A 65 -6.47 11.41 0.09
CA CYS A 65 -5.17 12.05 0.20
C CYS A 65 -4.43 11.91 -1.13
N CYS A 66 -4.09 13.04 -1.76
CA CYS A 66 -3.30 13.08 -2.98
C CYS A 66 -1.83 13.28 -2.59
N CYS A 67 -1.04 12.20 -2.68
CA CYS A 67 0.40 12.23 -2.43
C CYS A 67 1.14 12.89 -3.60
N ARG A 68 2.29 13.50 -3.31
CA ARG A 68 3.16 14.09 -4.32
C ARG A 68 4.01 13.00 -5.01
N GLY A 69 4.35 11.96 -4.27
CA GLY A 69 5.03 10.77 -4.75
C GLY A 69 4.23 9.50 -4.47
N GLU A 70 4.96 8.42 -4.20
CA GLU A 70 4.38 7.11 -3.93
C GLU A 70 3.49 7.12 -2.67
N ALA A 71 2.36 6.39 -2.77
CA ALA A 71 1.33 6.43 -1.75
C ALA A 71 1.73 5.69 -0.46
N ASP A 72 2.61 4.70 -0.57
CA ASP A 72 3.20 3.95 0.54
C ASP A 72 3.96 4.86 1.53
N VAL A 73 4.73 5.83 1.04
CA VAL A 73 5.44 6.83 1.85
C VAL A 73 4.47 7.67 2.67
N CYS A 74 3.39 8.15 2.04
CA CYS A 74 2.33 8.87 2.73
C CYS A 74 1.65 8.03 3.80
N ILE A 75 1.36 6.76 3.50
CA ILE A 75 0.75 5.84 4.45
C ILE A 75 1.71 5.61 5.61
N GLY A 76 3.01 5.42 5.35
CA GLY A 76 4.07 5.32 6.35
C GLY A 76 4.12 6.55 7.26
N ARG A 77 4.08 7.77 6.71
CA ARG A 77 4.00 8.99 7.53
C ARG A 77 2.74 9.05 8.38
N LYS A 78 1.60 8.59 7.87
CA LYS A 78 0.37 8.48 8.69
C LYS A 78 0.56 7.47 9.82
N ALA A 79 1.25 6.35 9.56
CA ALA A 79 1.57 5.36 10.57
C ALA A 79 2.52 5.90 11.64
N ASP A 80 3.54 6.67 11.27
CA ASP A 80 4.46 7.33 12.21
C ASP A 80 3.72 8.34 13.10
N LYS A 81 2.78 9.10 12.53
CA LYS A 81 1.95 10.07 13.29
C LYS A 81 0.90 9.42 14.18
N HIS A 82 0.47 8.21 13.83
CA HIS A 82 -0.55 7.46 14.55
C HIS A 82 -0.09 6.01 14.78
N PRO A 83 0.96 5.80 15.60
CA PRO A 83 1.54 4.47 15.82
C PRO A 83 0.48 3.50 16.34
N GLY A 84 0.44 2.29 15.78
CA GLY A 84 -0.51 1.28 16.23
C GLY A 84 -1.97 1.53 15.82
N GLN A 85 -2.27 2.51 14.96
CA GLN A 85 -3.64 2.83 14.54
C GLN A 85 -3.88 2.65 13.03
N VAL A 86 -2.82 2.66 12.23
CA VAL A 86 -2.95 2.58 10.76
C VAL A 86 -2.98 1.13 10.30
N VAL A 87 -4.07 0.81 9.59
CA VAL A 87 -4.24 -0.43 8.81
C VAL A 87 -4.15 -0.07 7.34
N ALA A 88 -3.23 -0.70 6.60
CA ALA A 88 -3.12 -0.50 5.16
C ALA A 88 -3.66 -1.69 4.40
N ALA A 89 -4.23 -1.45 3.22
CA ALA A 89 -4.60 -2.48 2.26
C ALA A 89 -3.82 -2.28 0.97
N SER A 90 -2.87 -3.16 0.70
CA SER A 90 -2.02 -3.10 -0.50
C SER A 90 -1.55 -4.49 -0.89
N THR A 91 -1.28 -4.68 -2.18
CA THR A 91 -0.59 -5.88 -2.68
C THR A 91 0.92 -5.72 -2.63
N ASP A 92 1.40 -4.49 -2.50
CA ASP A 92 2.81 -4.15 -2.39
C ASP A 92 3.42 -4.74 -1.12
N SER A 93 4.55 -5.42 -1.27
CA SER A 93 5.29 -6.02 -0.15
C SER A 93 6.04 -5.00 0.67
N ASP A 94 6.43 -3.87 0.09
CA ASP A 94 7.28 -2.88 0.75
C ASP A 94 6.52 -2.18 1.89
N MET A 95 5.18 -2.16 1.80
CA MET A 95 4.27 -1.77 2.86
C MET A 95 4.52 -2.46 4.21
N LEU A 96 5.08 -3.67 4.21
CA LEU A 96 5.44 -4.38 5.44
C LEU A 96 6.47 -3.60 6.29
N PHE A 97 7.28 -2.74 5.66
CA PHE A 97 8.36 -1.99 6.29
C PHE A 97 8.00 -0.51 6.54
N HIS A 98 6.72 -0.13 6.41
CA HIS A 98 6.25 1.24 6.68
C HIS A 98 5.65 1.44 8.08
N ARG A 99 6.18 0.72 9.10
CA ARG A 99 5.75 0.82 10.53
C ARG A 99 4.23 0.70 10.74
N LEU A 100 3.56 -0.08 9.88
CA LEU A 100 2.13 -0.31 10.00
C LEU A 100 1.82 -1.20 11.19
N LYS A 101 0.60 -1.06 11.76
CA LYS A 101 0.08 -2.07 12.68
C LYS A 101 -0.33 -3.34 11.93
N THR A 102 -1.10 -3.14 10.85
CA THR A 102 -1.70 -4.23 10.09
C THR A 102 -1.58 -3.95 8.61
N LEU A 103 -1.16 -4.96 7.85
CA LEU A 103 -1.23 -4.97 6.39
C LEU A 103 -2.25 -6.01 5.93
N LEU A 104 -3.15 -5.59 5.06
CA LEU A 104 -4.14 -6.44 4.40
C LEU A 104 -3.71 -6.68 2.96
N ARG A 105 -3.26 -7.90 2.64
CA ARG A 105 -2.88 -8.26 1.27
C ARG A 105 -3.95 -9.12 0.63
N LYS A 106 -4.39 -8.73 -0.56
CA LYS A 106 -5.31 -9.54 -1.35
C LYS A 106 -4.56 -10.70 -2.00
N ASP A 107 -5.10 -11.91 -1.87
CA ASP A 107 -4.59 -13.07 -2.60
C ASP A 107 -4.97 -12.97 -4.08
N ALA A 108 -3.99 -13.19 -4.97
CA ALA A 108 -4.09 -12.94 -6.41
C ALA A 108 -5.26 -13.68 -7.08
N LYS A 109 -5.61 -14.87 -6.57
CA LYS A 109 -6.63 -15.75 -7.19
C LYS A 109 -7.96 -15.76 -6.44
N SER A 110 -8.04 -15.09 -5.29
CA SER A 110 -9.23 -15.14 -4.46
C SER A 110 -9.79 -13.75 -4.15
N HIS A 111 -10.97 -13.74 -3.52
CA HIS A 111 -11.56 -12.55 -2.92
C HIS A 111 -11.21 -12.43 -1.44
N VAL A 112 -10.23 -13.22 -0.99
CA VAL A 112 -9.78 -13.26 0.39
C VAL A 112 -8.60 -12.33 0.54
N PHE A 113 -8.56 -11.69 1.70
CA PHE A 113 -7.41 -10.92 2.13
C PHE A 113 -6.76 -11.65 3.30
N THR A 114 -5.45 -11.73 3.24
CA THR A 114 -4.63 -12.16 4.36
C THR A 114 -4.28 -10.94 5.18
N GLU A 115 -4.61 -11.01 6.46
CA GLU A 115 -4.25 -10.01 7.45
C GLU A 115 -2.89 -10.35 8.07
N TYR A 116 -1.97 -9.39 8.01
CA TYR A 116 -0.66 -9.47 8.64
C TYR A 116 -0.62 -8.45 9.77
N GLU A 117 -0.75 -8.93 11.00
CA GLU A 117 -0.39 -8.15 12.18
C GLU A 117 1.14 -8.08 12.25
N ILE A 118 1.71 -6.90 12.03
CA ILE A 118 3.15 -6.74 11.83
C ILE A 118 3.92 -7.09 13.10
N GLU A 119 3.38 -6.75 14.27
CA GLU A 119 3.94 -7.14 15.57
C GLU A 119 4.11 -8.66 15.71
N ASN A 120 3.11 -9.45 15.28
CA ASN A 120 3.20 -10.90 15.31
C ASN A 120 4.27 -11.44 14.33
N VAL A 121 4.48 -10.77 13.20
CA VAL A 121 5.54 -11.13 12.26
C VAL A 121 6.90 -10.87 12.89
N ILE A 122 7.10 -9.68 13.46
CA ILE A 122 8.32 -9.27 14.18
C ILE A 122 8.62 -10.26 15.31
N GLN A 123 7.62 -10.57 16.15
CA GLN A 123 7.74 -11.50 17.25
C GLN A 123 8.13 -12.90 16.80
N LYS A 124 7.47 -13.45 15.76
CA LYS A 124 7.80 -14.79 15.21
C LYS A 124 9.18 -14.85 14.58
N LEU A 125 9.68 -13.71 14.11
CA LEU A 125 11.02 -13.61 13.54
C LEU A 125 12.09 -13.31 14.59
N GLU A 126 11.71 -13.16 15.87
CA GLU A 126 12.61 -12.91 17.00
C GLU A 126 13.55 -11.71 16.72
N ILE A 127 12.94 -10.63 16.23
CA ILE A 127 13.59 -9.34 15.98
C ILE A 127 12.77 -8.23 16.63
N ASN A 128 13.32 -7.02 16.68
CA ASN A 128 12.59 -5.81 17.05
C ASN A 128 12.14 -5.00 15.81
N GLU A 129 11.40 -3.91 16.03
CA GLU A 129 10.90 -3.05 14.95
C GLU A 129 12.05 -2.41 14.14
N VAL A 130 13.10 -1.94 14.80
CA VAL A 130 14.28 -1.33 14.14
C VAL A 130 14.94 -2.33 13.18
N GLN A 131 15.21 -3.54 13.66
CA GLN A 131 15.73 -4.65 12.87
C GLN A 131 14.77 -5.04 11.73
N TRP A 132 13.46 -4.96 11.93
CA TRP A 132 12.48 -5.23 10.89
C TRP A 132 12.54 -4.22 9.74
N ILE A 133 12.67 -2.92 10.06
CA ILE A 133 12.86 -1.88 9.04
C ILE A 133 14.16 -2.12 8.27
N VAL A 134 15.27 -2.40 8.97
CA VAL A 134 16.55 -2.71 8.31
C VAL A 134 16.46 -3.95 7.45
N ALA A 135 15.72 -4.99 7.86
CA ALA A 135 15.46 -6.16 7.02
C ALA A 135 14.77 -5.79 5.69
N GLY A 136 13.89 -4.78 5.71
CA GLY A 136 13.30 -4.16 4.53
C GLY A 136 14.31 -3.43 3.64
N LEU A 137 15.24 -2.69 4.24
CA LEU A 137 16.30 -1.98 3.51
C LEU A 137 17.22 -2.93 2.74
N VAL A 138 17.59 -4.06 3.36
CA VAL A 138 18.63 -4.96 2.85
C VAL A 138 18.09 -6.10 1.99
N THR A 139 16.77 -6.27 1.94
CA THR A 139 16.11 -7.19 1.01
C THR A 139 15.99 -6.59 -0.39
N ASN A 140 15.51 -7.37 -1.34
CA ASN A 140 15.22 -6.87 -2.67
C ASN A 140 13.95 -6.03 -2.62
N ASN A 141 14.12 -4.70 -2.49
CA ASN A 141 13.05 -3.71 -2.58
C ASN A 141 13.19 -2.90 -3.89
N ASP A 142 12.24 -2.03 -4.17
CA ASP A 142 12.22 -1.27 -5.41
C ASP A 142 13.27 -0.14 -5.46
N TYR A 143 13.85 0.25 -4.32
CA TYR A 143 14.78 1.37 -4.19
C TYR A 143 16.26 0.94 -4.12
N SER A 144 16.53 -0.29 -3.70
CA SER A 144 17.87 -0.83 -3.53
C SER A 144 17.90 -2.35 -3.68
N GLY A 145 18.96 -2.83 -4.33
CA GLY A 145 19.18 -4.26 -4.49
C GLY A 145 19.88 -4.87 -3.27
N HIS A 146 19.48 -6.08 -2.90
CA HIS A 146 20.15 -6.88 -1.88
C HIS A 146 21.59 -7.29 -2.27
N VAL A 147 22.38 -7.76 -1.30
CA VAL A 147 23.72 -8.32 -1.55
C VAL A 147 23.62 -9.60 -2.36
N LYS A 148 24.44 -9.72 -3.41
CA LYS A 148 24.43 -10.90 -4.29
C LYS A 148 24.61 -12.21 -3.51
N GLY A 149 23.74 -13.18 -3.76
CA GLY A 149 23.79 -14.49 -3.11
C GLY A 149 23.14 -14.56 -1.73
N GLN A 150 22.56 -13.45 -1.27
CA GLN A 150 21.80 -13.41 -0.03
C GLN A 150 20.30 -13.50 -0.28
N SER A 151 19.64 -14.41 0.44
CA SER A 151 18.18 -14.45 0.51
C SER A 151 17.70 -13.62 1.70
N PHE A 152 16.41 -13.26 1.72
CA PHE A 152 15.78 -12.59 2.87
C PHE A 152 16.14 -13.24 4.22
N ALA A 153 16.02 -14.58 4.31
CA ALA A 153 16.34 -15.32 5.53
C ALA A 153 17.81 -15.17 5.98
N LYS A 154 18.75 -15.07 5.04
CA LYS A 154 20.18 -14.92 5.37
C LYS A 154 20.47 -13.49 5.80
N ASN A 155 19.91 -12.50 5.11
CA ASN A 155 20.00 -11.11 5.51
C ASN A 155 19.42 -10.90 6.91
N LEU A 156 18.24 -11.48 7.17
CA LEU A 156 17.59 -11.40 8.47
C LEU A 156 18.44 -12.03 9.58
N ALA A 157 19.11 -13.14 9.31
CA ALA A 157 20.02 -13.77 10.27
C ALA A 157 21.21 -12.87 10.66
N VAL A 158 21.69 -12.04 9.73
CA VAL A 158 22.72 -11.01 9.99
C VAL A 158 22.12 -9.87 10.81
N VAL A 159 21.00 -9.31 10.35
CA VAL A 159 20.32 -8.20 11.04
C VAL A 159 19.95 -8.54 12.49
N ARG A 160 19.50 -9.77 12.76
CA ARG A 160 19.15 -10.24 14.11
C ARG A 160 20.33 -10.20 15.09
N ARG A 161 21.58 -10.32 14.61
CA ARG A 161 22.78 -10.24 15.46
C ARG A 161 23.11 -8.81 15.88
N GLY A 162 22.57 -7.81 15.18
CA GLY A 162 22.77 -6.43 15.55
C GLY A 162 22.04 -6.09 16.84
N ASP A 163 22.71 -5.36 17.73
CA ASP A 163 22.23 -4.96 19.06
C ASP A 163 21.98 -3.46 19.18
N ALA A 164 22.18 -2.71 18.09
CA ALA A 164 21.95 -1.29 18.06
C ALA A 164 20.46 -0.93 18.18
N MET A 165 20.21 0.31 18.62
CA MET A 165 18.88 0.81 19.00
C MET A 165 18.21 1.66 17.91
N ASP A 166 18.92 1.99 16.83
CA ASP A 166 18.44 2.80 15.72
C ASP A 166 18.78 2.14 14.37
N GLU A 167 17.99 2.48 13.35
CA GLU A 167 18.05 1.81 12.04
C GLU A 167 19.38 2.03 11.32
N GLU A 168 19.98 3.21 11.46
CA GLU A 168 21.26 3.54 10.83
C GLU A 168 22.38 2.67 11.42
N SER A 169 22.48 2.60 12.75
CA SER A 169 23.48 1.80 13.44
C SER A 169 23.31 0.29 13.17
N VAL A 170 22.07 -0.22 13.14
CA VAL A 170 21.82 -1.64 12.78
C VAL A 170 22.22 -1.91 11.33
N LEU A 171 21.93 -0.98 10.41
CA LEU A 171 22.37 -1.09 9.01
C LEU A 171 23.89 -1.06 8.88
N GLU A 172 24.59 -0.21 9.63
CA GLU A 172 26.06 -0.14 9.63
C GLU A 172 26.67 -1.46 10.12
N GLN A 173 26.15 -2.04 11.21
CA GLN A 173 26.57 -3.35 11.71
C GLN A 173 26.37 -4.45 10.66
N TYR A 174 25.19 -4.47 10.02
CA TYR A 174 24.90 -5.39 8.92
C TYR A 174 25.91 -5.21 7.76
N CYS A 175 26.17 -3.96 7.35
CA CYS A 175 27.07 -3.66 6.24
C CYS A 175 28.51 -4.07 6.54
N ALA A 176 28.98 -3.85 7.78
CA ALA A 176 30.29 -4.28 8.23
C ALA A 176 30.44 -5.81 8.17
N GLU A 177 29.44 -6.55 8.65
CA GLU A 177 29.46 -8.02 8.60
C GLU A 177 29.40 -8.55 7.14
N MET A 178 28.65 -7.86 6.28
CA MET A 178 28.50 -8.23 4.88
C MET A 178 29.64 -7.76 3.97
N GLY A 179 30.56 -6.93 4.47
CA GLY A 179 31.65 -6.35 3.69
C GLY A 179 31.17 -5.42 2.56
N VAL A 180 30.07 -4.68 2.79
CA VAL A 180 29.48 -3.73 1.83
C VAL A 180 29.36 -2.34 2.43
N SER A 181 29.22 -1.32 1.59
CA SER A 181 28.99 0.06 2.05
C SER A 181 27.50 0.31 2.33
N SER A 182 27.20 0.99 3.44
CA SER A 182 25.85 1.45 3.79
C SER A 182 25.26 2.43 2.77
N MET A 183 26.11 3.18 2.06
CA MET A 183 25.68 4.09 0.97
C MET A 183 24.86 3.40 -0.12
N ARG A 184 25.04 2.07 -0.29
CA ARG A 184 24.24 1.26 -1.21
C ARG A 184 22.73 1.33 -0.91
N TYR A 185 22.38 1.44 0.36
CA TYR A 185 20.99 1.40 0.82
C TYR A 185 20.42 2.79 1.06
N ARG A 186 21.18 3.85 0.76
CA ARG A 186 20.72 5.24 0.97
C ARG A 186 19.37 5.53 0.30
N PRO A 187 19.10 5.11 -0.96
CA PRO A 187 17.78 5.33 -1.55
C PRO A 187 16.64 4.68 -0.76
N ALA A 188 16.83 3.45 -0.24
CA ALA A 188 15.83 2.80 0.59
C ALA A 188 15.69 3.47 1.96
N MET A 189 16.79 3.95 2.56
CA MET A 189 16.72 4.74 3.80
C MET A 189 15.90 6.01 3.61
N ASP A 190 16.13 6.73 2.50
CA ASP A 190 15.40 7.95 2.18
C ASP A 190 13.88 7.68 2.17
N ILE A 191 13.43 6.52 1.67
CA ILE A 191 12.00 6.15 1.61
C ILE A 191 11.47 5.60 2.95
N PHE A 192 12.10 4.54 3.48
CA PHE A 192 11.55 3.79 4.61
C PHE A 192 11.80 4.45 5.97
N ILE A 193 12.83 5.29 6.09
CA ILE A 193 13.17 6.00 7.33
C ILE A 193 12.81 7.48 7.18
N ASP A 194 13.40 8.18 6.21
CA ASP A 194 13.27 9.64 6.09
C ASP A 194 11.95 10.07 5.45
N ARG A 195 11.18 9.12 4.93
CA ARG A 195 9.89 9.34 4.27
C ARG A 195 9.99 10.32 3.11
N PHE A 196 11.07 10.28 2.36
CA PHE A 196 11.24 11.07 1.14
C PHE A 196 10.23 10.59 0.09
N GLU A 197 9.57 11.52 -0.58
CA GLU A 197 8.69 11.20 -1.71
C GLU A 197 9.49 11.36 -3.01
N THR A 198 9.63 10.26 -3.75
CA THR A 198 10.01 10.29 -5.17
C THR A 198 8.86 10.92 -5.94
N THR A 199 9.09 12.05 -6.61
CA THR A 199 8.09 12.60 -7.52
C THR A 199 7.86 11.62 -8.67
N GLU A 200 6.60 11.37 -9.05
CA GLU A 200 6.29 10.72 -10.32
C GLU A 200 7.02 11.53 -11.41
N GLU A 201 8.15 11.05 -11.94
CA GLU A 201 8.67 11.57 -13.20
C GLU A 201 7.55 11.34 -14.22
N GLU A 202 7.10 12.39 -14.90
CA GLU A 202 6.03 12.30 -15.89
C GLU A 202 6.41 11.25 -16.93
N SER A 203 5.94 10.02 -16.73
CA SER A 203 6.08 8.94 -17.68
C SER A 203 5.19 9.31 -18.86
N ASN A 204 5.76 10.08 -19.80
CA ASN A 204 5.17 10.44 -21.08
C ASN A 204 5.09 9.19 -21.97
N SER A 205 4.34 8.19 -21.54
CA SER A 205 3.88 7.12 -22.42
C SER A 205 2.61 7.62 -23.11
N ASN A 206 2.77 8.06 -24.36
CA ASN A 206 1.70 8.26 -25.35
C ASN A 206 1.04 6.92 -25.74
N GLU A 207 0.68 6.09 -24.75
CA GLU A 207 -0.11 4.88 -24.98
C GLU A 207 -1.58 5.19 -24.72
N ALA A 208 -2.42 4.78 -25.67
CA ALA A 208 -3.82 5.13 -25.76
C ALA A 208 -4.56 4.97 -24.43
N VAL A 209 -5.22 6.05 -24.01
CA VAL A 209 -6.17 6.10 -22.89
C VAL A 209 -7.05 4.85 -22.87
N ASP A 210 -6.99 4.09 -21.78
CA ASP A 210 -7.74 2.85 -21.61
C ASP A 210 -9.25 3.16 -21.55
N MET A 211 -9.93 2.93 -22.68
CA MET A 211 -11.38 3.06 -22.87
C MET A 211 -12.21 2.33 -21.81
N THR A 212 -11.62 1.38 -21.08
CA THR A 212 -12.26 0.61 -20.01
C THR A 212 -12.37 1.40 -18.71
N MET A 213 -11.37 2.22 -18.41
CA MET A 213 -11.32 3.03 -17.20
C MET A 213 -12.22 4.28 -17.32
N LYS A 214 -12.31 4.85 -18.52
CA LYS A 214 -13.33 5.86 -18.87
C LYS A 214 -14.75 5.36 -18.59
N LYS A 215 -15.04 4.08 -18.87
CA LYS A 215 -16.33 3.46 -18.53
C LYS A 215 -16.56 3.29 -17.03
N LEU A 216 -15.51 3.09 -16.22
CA LEU A 216 -15.64 3.04 -14.75
C LEU A 216 -16.02 4.42 -14.20
N VAL A 217 -15.31 5.45 -14.64
CA VAL A 217 -15.59 6.85 -14.30
C VAL A 217 -17.01 7.26 -14.71
N GLU A 218 -17.43 6.90 -15.93
CA GLU A 218 -18.79 7.12 -16.41
C GLU A 218 -19.82 6.35 -15.58
N SER A 219 -19.53 5.10 -15.19
CA SER A 219 -20.43 4.28 -14.38
C SER A 219 -20.60 4.81 -12.95
N VAL A 220 -19.51 5.28 -12.33
CA VAL A 220 -19.54 5.98 -11.04
C VAL A 220 -20.30 7.30 -11.18
N SER A 221 -20.02 8.09 -12.21
CA SER A 221 -20.67 9.39 -12.45
C SER A 221 -22.17 9.27 -12.72
N MET A 222 -22.60 8.30 -13.53
CA MET A 222 -24.01 8.00 -13.82
C MET A 222 -24.78 7.49 -12.60
N PHE A 223 -24.11 6.94 -11.60
CA PHE A 223 -24.76 6.51 -10.36
C PHE A 223 -25.26 7.71 -9.52
N PHE A 224 -24.69 8.91 -9.72
CA PHE A 224 -24.98 10.11 -8.92
C PHE A 224 -25.73 11.23 -9.68
N GLN A 225 -26.08 11.04 -10.95
CA GLN A 225 -26.84 12.02 -11.74
C GLN A 225 -28.37 11.83 -11.69
N ARG A 226 -28.90 11.08 -10.72
CA ARG A 226 -30.34 10.95 -10.44
C ARG A 226 -30.56 10.84 -8.94
#